data_AF-A0A093H4F5-F1
#
_entry.id   AF-A0A093H4F5-F1
#
_cell.length_a   1.000
_cell.length_b   1.000
_cell.length_c   1.000
_cell.angle_alpha   90.00
_cell.angle_beta   90.00
_cell.angle_gamma   90.00
#
_symmetry.space_group_name_H-M   'P 1'
#
loop_
_entity.id
_entity.type
_entity.pdbx_description
1 polymer ?
#
loop_
_entity_poly.entity_id
_entity_poly.type
_entity_poly.pdbx_seq_one_letter_code
_entity_poly.pdbx_strand_id
1 'polypeptide(L)'
;EPSPPARSHELETYLVTPECGIMGIIRQVLTERVMVSKFYNFLKGFQVHNEYLQSKSFCIWKDTVLENFPNQLTETAEFMCLADTAGYIDISYPPLMRPERKVDVVLHLNYSSGSQTSPLEEASKYFLKQGIPFPKIHLSEEEKKNLKECYIFEDAETPEAPTVVFFPLVNDTFKRYKEPGVERSPIEMAQGNVDVSSIFSPYCLNSFTYTEEEFDKLVELTSYNIQNNKHLILQALNSAIEQKRQHKK
;
A
#
# COMPACT_ATOMS: atom_id res chain seq x y z
N GLU A 1 -46.11 -6.33 -0.58
CA GLU A 1 -44.76 -6.72 -1.05
C GLU A 1 -44.00 -7.32 0.13
N PRO A 2 -43.19 -8.37 -0.06
CA PRO A 2 -42.33 -8.85 1.01
C PRO A 2 -41.16 -7.86 1.19
N SER A 3 -40.87 -7.54 2.45
CA SER A 3 -39.71 -6.76 2.87
C SER A 3 -38.40 -7.37 2.34
N PRO A 4 -37.39 -6.55 1.97
CA PRO A 4 -36.10 -7.07 1.54
C PRO A 4 -35.44 -7.88 2.67
N PRO A 5 -34.65 -8.92 2.35
CA PRO A 5 -33.99 -9.73 3.36
C PRO A 5 -32.98 -8.87 4.13
N ALA A 6 -32.96 -9.01 5.45
CA ALA A 6 -32.01 -8.37 6.33
C ALA A 6 -30.57 -8.69 5.88
N ARG A 7 -29.71 -7.67 5.80
CA ARG A 7 -28.30 -7.78 5.44
C ARG A 7 -27.57 -8.62 6.50
N SER A 8 -27.53 -9.94 6.33
CA SER A 8 -26.97 -10.90 7.29
C SER A 8 -25.43 -10.96 7.31
N HIS A 9 -24.75 -9.89 6.92
CA HIS A 9 -23.28 -9.83 6.84
C HIS A 9 -22.68 -8.58 7.47
N GLU A 10 -23.43 -7.85 8.29
CA GLU A 10 -22.84 -6.83 9.16
C GLU A 10 -22.04 -7.55 10.26
N LEU A 11 -20.71 -7.57 10.12
CA LEU A 11 -19.83 -7.86 11.24
C LEU A 11 -20.04 -6.75 12.28
N GLU A 12 -20.71 -7.06 13.39
CA GLU A 12 -20.89 -6.14 14.51
C GLU A 12 -19.51 -5.68 15.03
N THR A 13 -19.04 -4.56 14.50
CA THR A 13 -17.77 -3.96 14.86
C THR A 13 -18.10 -2.70 15.64
N TYR A 14 -17.84 -2.71 16.95
CA TYR A 14 -18.05 -1.56 17.81
C TYR A 14 -16.70 -0.97 18.21
N LEU A 15 -16.54 0.34 18.03
CA LEU A 15 -15.37 1.06 18.51
C LEU A 15 -15.45 1.15 20.03
N VAL A 16 -14.51 0.52 20.73
CA VAL A 16 -14.37 0.70 22.17
C VAL A 16 -13.58 1.99 22.41
N THR A 17 -14.29 3.07 22.71
CA THR A 17 -13.69 4.30 23.23
C THR A 17 -13.52 4.18 24.75
N PRO A 18 -12.32 4.40 25.29
CA PRO A 18 -12.10 4.25 26.72
C PRO A 18 -12.76 5.39 27.50
N GLU A 19 -13.40 5.07 28.62
CA GLU A 19 -13.71 6.05 29.66
C GLU A 19 -12.38 6.51 30.31
N CYS A 20 -12.24 7.82 30.47
CA CYS A 20 -10.98 8.49 30.78
C CYS A 20 -10.40 8.14 32.17
N GLY A 21 -9.07 7.98 32.25
CA GLY A 21 -8.33 7.71 33.49
C GLY A 21 -7.03 6.90 33.28
N ILE A 22 -6.76 5.97 34.19
CA ILE A 22 -5.56 5.10 34.24
C ILE A 22 -5.40 4.25 32.96
N MET A 23 -6.52 3.90 32.32
CA MET A 23 -6.55 3.17 31.06
C MET A 23 -5.90 3.95 29.91
N GLY A 24 -5.92 5.29 29.96
CA GLY A 24 -5.25 6.15 28.99
C GLY A 24 -3.72 6.06 29.04
N ILE A 25 -3.14 5.97 30.25
CA ILE A 25 -1.69 5.85 30.45
C ILE A 25 -1.20 4.43 30.09
N ILE A 26 -1.92 3.40 30.55
CA ILE A 26 -1.62 2.00 30.19
C ILE A 26 -1.71 1.82 28.67
N ARG A 27 -2.71 2.44 28.04
CA ARG A 27 -2.84 2.43 26.59
C ARG A 27 -1.71 3.18 25.92
N GLN A 28 -1.30 4.38 26.34
CA GLN A 28 -0.19 5.10 25.71
C GLN A 28 1.08 4.25 25.66
N VAL A 29 1.42 3.55 26.75
CA VAL A 29 2.55 2.61 26.82
C VAL A 29 2.37 1.38 25.92
N LEU A 30 1.13 0.93 25.71
CA LEU A 30 0.79 -0.18 24.82
C LEU A 30 0.73 0.25 23.33
N THR A 31 0.19 1.42 23.01
CA THR A 31 0.02 1.93 21.64
C THR A 31 1.30 2.55 21.07
N GLU A 32 2.25 2.95 21.90
CA GLU A 32 3.60 3.37 21.46
C GLU A 32 4.48 2.17 21.04
N ARG A 33 4.02 0.93 21.27
CA ARG A 33 4.69 -0.29 20.85
C ARG A 33 3.94 -0.89 19.67
N VAL A 34 4.68 -1.30 18.64
CA VAL A 34 4.13 -2.17 17.59
C VAL A 34 3.60 -3.43 18.27
N MET A 35 2.28 -3.58 18.28
CA MET A 35 1.63 -4.76 18.84
C MET A 35 1.82 -5.92 17.87
N VAL A 36 2.29 -7.04 18.40
CA VAL A 36 2.56 -8.25 17.63
C VAL A 36 1.68 -9.38 18.10
N SER A 37 1.16 -10.15 17.15
CA SER A 37 0.47 -11.39 17.44
C SER A 37 1.47 -12.53 17.50
N LYS A 38 1.40 -13.35 18.56
CA LYS A 38 2.30 -14.49 18.76
C LYS A 38 1.64 -15.78 18.28
N PHE A 39 2.35 -16.52 17.43
CA PHE A 39 1.91 -17.80 16.89
C PHE A 39 2.97 -18.87 17.12
N TYR A 40 2.56 -20.13 17.27
CA TYR A 40 3.51 -21.24 17.27
C TYR A 40 4.28 -21.25 15.95
N ASN A 41 5.61 -21.33 16.07
CA ASN A 41 6.48 -21.29 14.92
C ASN A 41 6.44 -22.64 14.19
N PHE A 42 5.81 -22.66 13.02
CA PHE A 42 5.77 -23.86 12.17
C PHE A 42 7.13 -24.21 11.54
N LEU A 43 8.13 -23.31 11.63
CA LEU A 43 9.51 -23.57 11.23
C LEU A 43 10.38 -24.12 12.37
N LYS A 44 9.83 -24.25 13.59
CA LYS A 44 10.60 -24.74 14.74
C LYS A 44 11.13 -26.14 14.48
N GLY A 45 12.44 -26.30 14.62
CA GLY A 45 13.12 -27.60 14.47
C GLY A 45 13.57 -27.93 13.04
N PHE A 46 13.24 -27.09 12.05
CA PHE A 46 13.89 -27.16 10.75
C PHE A 46 15.37 -26.79 10.89
N GLN A 47 16.20 -27.35 10.01
CA GLN A 47 17.63 -27.06 9.96
C GLN A 47 17.94 -26.25 8.72
N VAL A 48 18.77 -25.23 8.89
CA VAL A 48 19.25 -24.39 7.81
C VAL A 48 20.39 -25.13 7.08
N HIS A 49 20.36 -25.12 5.75
CA HIS A 49 21.41 -25.76 4.95
C HIS A 49 22.77 -25.10 5.19
N ASN A 50 23.87 -25.86 5.16
CA ASN A 50 25.23 -25.35 5.42
C ASN A 50 25.64 -24.20 4.48
N GLU A 51 25.10 -24.19 3.27
CA GLU A 51 25.40 -23.20 2.23
C GLU A 51 24.25 -22.21 2.01
N TYR A 52 23.35 -22.02 2.99
CA TYR A 52 22.20 -21.12 2.83
C TYR A 52 22.58 -19.68 2.43
N LEU A 53 23.74 -19.19 2.86
CA LEU A 53 24.27 -17.88 2.47
C LEU A 53 24.72 -17.80 1.00
N GLN A 54 24.79 -18.93 0.29
CA GLN A 54 25.02 -18.99 -1.15
C GLN A 54 23.70 -19.04 -1.93
N SER A 55 22.56 -19.29 -1.24
CA SER A 55 21.25 -19.33 -1.86
C SER A 55 20.79 -17.93 -2.24
N LYS A 56 20.61 -17.69 -3.54
CA LYS A 56 20.07 -16.43 -4.07
C LYS A 56 18.72 -16.07 -3.44
N SER A 57 17.83 -17.06 -3.29
CA SER A 57 16.49 -16.86 -2.73
C SER A 57 16.49 -16.54 -1.24
N PHE A 58 17.52 -16.93 -0.49
CA PHE A 58 17.70 -16.50 0.89
C PHE A 58 18.31 -15.09 0.95
N CYS A 59 19.40 -14.88 0.21
CA CYS A 59 20.18 -13.64 0.26
C CYS A 59 19.41 -12.41 -0.24
N ILE A 60 18.45 -12.58 -1.15
CA ILE A 60 17.60 -11.48 -1.65
C ILE A 60 16.70 -10.86 -0.56
N TRP A 61 16.47 -11.58 0.55
CA TRP A 61 15.64 -11.12 1.68
C TRP A 61 16.44 -10.93 2.96
N LYS A 62 17.78 -10.96 2.87
CA LYS A 62 18.66 -10.71 4.00
C LYS A 62 18.66 -9.22 4.31
N ASP A 63 18.32 -8.84 5.54
CA ASP A 63 18.23 -7.44 5.92
C ASP A 63 19.04 -7.07 7.16
N THR A 64 19.37 -8.04 8.03
CA THR A 64 20.12 -7.80 9.25
C THR A 64 21.46 -8.55 9.31
N VAL A 65 22.18 -8.36 10.42
CA VAL A 65 23.41 -9.11 10.72
C VAL A 65 23.12 -10.50 11.29
N LEU A 66 21.90 -10.74 11.79
CA LEU A 66 21.48 -11.98 12.43
C LEU A 66 21.48 -13.15 11.44
N GLU A 67 21.25 -12.87 10.16
CA GLU A 67 21.29 -13.82 9.05
C GLU A 67 22.66 -14.48 8.86
N ASN A 68 23.72 -14.05 9.55
CA ASN A 68 25.02 -14.75 9.55
C ASN A 68 25.13 -15.81 10.66
N PHE A 69 24.17 -15.84 11.59
CA PHE A 69 24.18 -16.72 12.76
C PHE A 69 22.98 -17.68 12.68
N PRO A 70 23.15 -18.91 12.13
CA PRO A 70 22.02 -19.82 11.88
C PRO A 70 21.25 -20.19 13.15
N ASN A 71 21.90 -20.14 14.32
CA ASN A 71 21.28 -20.38 15.62
C ASN A 71 20.40 -19.22 16.14
N GLN A 72 20.45 -18.06 15.49
CA GLN A 72 19.65 -16.87 15.80
C GLN A 72 18.52 -16.64 14.78
N LEU A 73 18.32 -17.55 13.82
CA LEU A 73 17.25 -17.47 12.84
C LEU A 73 15.94 -18.03 13.40
N THR A 74 14.85 -17.74 12.67
CA THR A 74 13.48 -18.04 13.09
C THR A 74 13.28 -19.51 13.44
N GLU A 75 13.98 -20.44 12.78
CA GLU A 75 13.87 -21.89 12.98
C GLU A 75 14.20 -22.35 14.42
N THR A 76 14.96 -21.55 15.18
CA THR A 76 15.28 -21.85 16.59
C THR A 76 14.25 -21.31 17.58
N ALA A 77 13.41 -20.36 17.16
CA ALA A 77 12.41 -19.73 18.01
C ALA A 77 11.18 -20.62 18.21
N GLU A 78 10.60 -20.61 19.41
CA GLU A 78 9.36 -21.33 19.69
C GLU A 78 8.12 -20.67 19.09
N PHE A 79 8.12 -19.34 19.05
CA PHE A 79 7.02 -18.53 18.57
C PHE A 79 7.49 -17.56 17.49
N MET A 80 6.62 -17.28 16.52
CA MET A 80 6.77 -16.15 15.61
C MET A 80 5.91 -14.99 16.09
N CYS A 81 6.42 -13.78 15.89
CA CYS A 81 5.72 -12.53 16.15
C CYS A 81 5.35 -11.90 14.81
N LEU A 82 4.06 -11.80 14.52
CA LEU A 82 3.55 -11.14 13.32
C LEU A 82 3.12 -9.71 13.68
N ALA A 83 3.60 -8.75 12.92
CA ALA A 83 3.29 -7.33 13.06
C ALA A 83 2.55 -6.82 11.82
N ASP A 84 1.83 -5.72 11.96
CA ASP A 84 1.33 -4.95 10.83
C ASP A 84 2.50 -4.33 10.06
N THR A 85 2.48 -4.43 8.73
CA THR A 85 3.53 -3.89 7.85
C THR A 85 3.59 -2.36 7.88
N ALA A 86 2.47 -1.69 8.17
CA ALA A 86 2.42 -0.23 8.28
C ALA A 86 3.29 0.32 9.44
N GLY A 87 3.67 -0.53 10.40
CA GLY A 87 4.65 -0.18 11.44
C GLY A 87 6.10 -0.12 10.96
N TYR A 88 6.37 -0.52 9.71
CA TYR A 88 7.69 -0.55 9.09
C TYR A 88 7.68 0.22 7.77
N ILE A 89 7.25 -0.42 6.68
CA ILE A 89 7.08 0.20 5.36
C ILE A 89 5.65 -0.09 4.94
N ASP A 90 4.85 0.97 4.74
CA ASP A 90 3.42 0.88 4.44
C ASP A 90 3.17 0.47 2.98
N ILE A 91 3.59 -0.75 2.64
CA ILE A 91 3.53 -1.32 1.29
C ILE A 91 3.24 -2.82 1.31
N SER A 92 2.66 -3.31 0.21
CA SER A 92 2.36 -4.74 -0.01
C SER A 92 3.20 -5.38 -1.13
N TYR A 93 4.34 -4.78 -1.49
CA TYR A 93 5.18 -5.23 -2.60
C TYR A 93 5.92 -6.58 -2.42
N PRO A 94 6.46 -6.95 -1.25
CA PRO A 94 7.36 -8.10 -1.14
C PRO A 94 6.81 -9.44 -1.70
N PRO A 95 5.51 -9.80 -1.51
CA PRO A 95 4.95 -11.00 -2.14
C PRO A 95 4.89 -10.95 -3.68
N LEU A 96 4.76 -9.75 -4.25
CA LEU A 96 4.72 -9.52 -5.69
C LEU A 96 6.11 -9.51 -6.32
N MET A 97 7.10 -8.99 -5.61
CA MET A 97 8.49 -8.84 -6.10
C MET A 97 9.33 -10.12 -5.98
N ARG A 98 8.70 -11.26 -5.72
CA ARG A 98 9.37 -12.56 -5.80
C ARG A 98 9.72 -12.84 -7.27
N PRO A 99 10.97 -13.20 -7.60
CA PRO A 99 11.40 -13.42 -9.00
C PRO A 99 10.53 -14.42 -9.77
N GLU A 100 9.93 -15.39 -9.08
CA GLU A 100 9.07 -16.41 -9.67
C GLU A 100 7.74 -15.85 -10.19
N ARG A 101 7.28 -14.69 -9.67
CA ARG A 101 6.00 -14.07 -10.06
C ARG A 101 6.06 -13.37 -11.41
N LYS A 102 7.25 -12.87 -11.81
CA LYS A 102 7.48 -12.19 -13.10
C LYS A 102 6.42 -11.12 -13.39
N VAL A 103 6.21 -10.23 -12.43
CA VAL A 103 5.21 -9.16 -12.52
C VAL A 103 5.70 -8.10 -13.51
N ASP A 104 4.90 -7.77 -14.51
CA ASP A 104 5.26 -6.74 -15.50
C ASP A 104 4.69 -5.36 -15.16
N VAL A 105 3.50 -5.32 -14.55
CA VAL A 105 2.81 -4.08 -14.18
C VAL A 105 2.28 -4.19 -12.77
N VAL A 106 2.52 -3.17 -11.95
CA VAL A 106 1.90 -3.01 -10.63
C VAL A 106 1.01 -1.77 -10.64
N LEU A 107 -0.27 -1.95 -10.30
CA LEU A 107 -1.16 -0.85 -9.96
C LEU A 107 -1.03 -0.59 -8.46
N HIS A 108 -0.34 0.48 -8.09
CA HIS A 108 -0.17 0.90 -6.71
C HIS A 108 -1.28 1.88 -6.34
N LEU A 109 -2.19 1.47 -5.46
CA LEU A 109 -3.19 2.34 -4.86
C LEU A 109 -2.71 2.72 -3.45
N ASN A 110 -2.33 3.98 -3.24
CA ASN A 110 -1.80 4.42 -1.96
C ASN A 110 -2.90 5.03 -1.11
N TYR A 111 -3.09 4.45 0.08
CA TYR A 111 -4.01 4.94 1.10
C TYR A 111 -3.30 5.22 2.42
N SER A 112 -1.98 5.41 2.34
CA SER A 112 -1.13 5.65 3.50
C SER A 112 -1.52 6.93 4.19
N SER A 113 -1.51 6.91 5.53
CA SER A 113 -1.78 8.09 6.34
C SER A 113 -0.60 9.04 6.28
N GLY A 114 -0.84 10.29 5.89
CA GLY A 114 0.19 11.30 5.74
C GLY A 114 0.77 11.33 4.33
N SER A 115 2.07 11.07 4.19
CA SER A 115 2.76 11.23 2.90
C SER A 115 2.26 10.22 1.88
N GLN A 116 1.80 10.72 0.74
CA GLN A 116 1.32 9.86 -0.33
C GLN A 116 2.46 9.21 -1.13
N THR A 117 3.68 9.77 -1.12
CA THR A 117 4.80 9.28 -1.93
C THR A 117 5.85 8.51 -1.14
N SER A 118 6.01 8.79 0.15
CA SER A 118 7.08 8.22 0.97
C SER A 118 7.11 6.68 0.98
N PRO A 119 5.98 5.97 1.12
CA PRO A 119 5.99 4.50 1.11
C PRO A 119 6.53 3.91 -0.19
N LEU A 120 6.20 4.53 -1.34
CA LEU A 120 6.69 4.11 -2.66
C LEU A 120 8.18 4.42 -2.83
N GLU A 121 8.65 5.58 -2.36
CA GLU A 121 10.07 5.94 -2.36
C GLU A 121 10.91 5.00 -1.47
N GLU A 122 10.39 4.65 -0.30
CA GLU A 122 11.02 3.70 0.63
C GLU A 122 11.08 2.30 0.05
N ALA A 123 10.01 1.84 -0.61
CA ALA A 123 9.99 0.58 -1.35
C ALA A 123 11.11 0.52 -2.40
N SER A 124 11.22 1.57 -3.21
CA SER A 124 12.25 1.67 -4.26
C SER A 124 13.66 1.61 -3.68
N LYS A 125 13.93 2.34 -2.59
CA LYS A 125 15.23 2.29 -1.88
C LYS A 125 15.51 0.91 -1.30
N TYR A 126 14.52 0.28 -0.69
CA TYR A 126 14.66 -1.06 -0.11
C TYR A 126 14.97 -2.09 -1.22
N PHE A 127 14.22 -2.11 -2.31
CA PHE A 127 14.45 -3.04 -3.41
C PHE A 127 15.78 -2.81 -4.12
N LEU A 128 16.20 -1.55 -4.29
CA LEU A 128 17.52 -1.22 -4.79
C LEU A 128 18.63 -1.81 -3.90
N LYS A 129 18.51 -1.67 -2.56
CA LYS A 129 19.46 -2.24 -1.59
C LYS A 129 19.49 -3.78 -1.67
N GLN A 130 18.35 -4.42 -1.89
CA GLN A 130 18.22 -5.87 -2.00
C GLN A 130 18.60 -6.44 -3.39
N GLY A 131 18.87 -5.57 -4.38
CA GLY A 131 19.10 -5.98 -5.76
C GLY A 131 17.85 -6.55 -6.44
N ILE A 132 16.67 -6.20 -5.95
CA ILE A 132 15.37 -6.56 -6.55
C ILE A 132 15.06 -5.51 -7.64
N PRO A 133 14.82 -5.92 -8.90
CA PRO A 133 14.44 -5.01 -9.97
C PRO A 133 13.16 -4.22 -9.63
N PHE A 134 13.28 -2.90 -9.57
CA PHE A 134 12.17 -2.00 -9.27
C PHE A 134 12.47 -0.61 -9.85
N PRO A 135 11.49 0.14 -10.37
CA PRO A 135 11.77 1.44 -10.97
C PRO A 135 12.25 2.46 -9.93
N LYS A 136 13.09 3.39 -10.41
CA LYS A 136 13.53 4.53 -9.62
C LYS A 136 12.38 5.55 -9.52
N ILE A 137 12.03 5.92 -8.29
CA ILE A 137 10.92 6.85 -8.04
C ILE A 137 11.46 8.27 -7.93
N HIS A 138 11.11 9.10 -8.90
CA HIS A 138 11.49 10.51 -8.94
C HIS A 138 10.25 11.36 -9.18
N LEU A 139 9.96 12.24 -8.22
CA LEU A 139 8.97 13.30 -8.32
C LEU A 139 9.67 14.60 -7.91
N SER A 140 9.44 15.68 -8.65
CA SER A 140 9.95 17.00 -8.27
C SER A 140 9.29 17.51 -6.99
N GLU A 141 9.91 18.49 -6.35
CA GLU A 141 9.33 19.11 -5.15
C GLU A 141 8.00 19.82 -5.49
N GLU A 142 7.85 20.37 -6.70
CA GLU A 142 6.59 20.94 -7.17
C GLU A 142 5.50 19.88 -7.35
N GLU A 143 5.85 18.71 -7.87
CA GLU A 143 4.93 17.57 -8.02
C GLU A 143 4.52 17.02 -6.67
N LYS A 144 5.46 16.84 -5.73
CA LYS A 144 5.15 16.40 -4.37
C LYS A 144 4.21 17.37 -3.63
N LYS A 145 4.35 18.66 -3.90
CA LYS A 145 3.45 19.69 -3.34
C LYS A 145 2.06 19.66 -3.98
N ASN A 146 1.95 19.30 -5.25
CA ASN A 146 0.70 19.31 -6.02
C ASN A 146 0.52 18.01 -6.78
N LEU A 147 0.34 16.93 -6.01
CA LEU A 147 0.23 15.59 -6.57
C LEU A 147 -0.97 15.47 -7.51
N LYS A 148 -0.78 14.72 -8.59
CA LYS A 148 -1.77 14.34 -9.58
C LYS A 148 -2.35 12.97 -9.26
N GLU A 149 -3.48 12.66 -9.87
CA GLU A 149 -4.20 11.42 -9.59
C GLU A 149 -3.45 10.15 -10.01
N CYS A 150 -2.51 10.25 -10.96
CA CYS A 150 -1.81 9.09 -11.49
C CYS A 150 -0.41 9.44 -12.01
N TYR A 151 0.54 8.54 -11.78
CA TYR A 151 1.91 8.59 -12.30
C TYR A 151 2.30 7.22 -12.88
N ILE A 152 3.19 7.22 -13.86
CA ILE A 152 3.80 5.99 -14.39
C ILE A 152 5.30 6.08 -14.09
N PHE A 153 5.84 5.05 -13.45
CA PHE A 153 7.28 4.86 -13.23
C PHE A 153 7.75 3.62 -13.99
N GLU A 154 8.77 3.81 -14.83
CA GLU A 154 9.39 2.78 -15.65
C GLU A 154 10.90 2.87 -15.51
N ASP A 155 11.61 1.76 -15.72
CA ASP A 155 13.06 1.74 -15.81
C ASP A 155 13.50 1.05 -17.10
N ALA A 156 13.85 1.85 -18.11
CA ALA A 156 14.31 1.34 -19.40
C ALA A 156 15.68 0.64 -19.31
N GLU A 157 16.45 0.88 -18.25
CA GLU A 157 17.75 0.24 -18.03
C GLU A 157 17.61 -1.15 -17.41
N THR A 158 16.47 -1.43 -16.78
CA THR A 158 16.20 -2.67 -16.04
C THR A 158 14.92 -3.35 -16.56
N PRO A 159 14.99 -4.15 -17.64
CA PRO A 159 13.82 -4.78 -18.25
C PRO A 159 13.03 -5.73 -17.34
N GLU A 160 13.65 -6.25 -16.27
CA GLU A 160 13.00 -7.09 -15.27
C GLU A 160 12.18 -6.30 -14.24
N ALA A 161 12.36 -4.98 -14.16
CA ALA A 161 11.61 -4.12 -13.26
C ALA A 161 10.17 -3.93 -13.76
N PRO A 162 9.15 -4.04 -12.90
CA PRO A 162 7.78 -3.79 -13.32
C PRO A 162 7.56 -2.31 -13.61
N THR A 163 6.70 -2.00 -14.59
CA THR A 163 6.07 -0.68 -14.68
C THR A 163 5.16 -0.48 -13.47
N VAL A 164 5.34 0.63 -12.74
CA VAL A 164 4.48 0.99 -11.61
C VAL A 164 3.54 2.11 -12.02
N VAL A 165 2.23 1.84 -12.01
CA VAL A 165 1.18 2.86 -12.16
C VAL A 165 0.72 3.24 -10.76
N PHE A 166 1.09 4.44 -10.33
CA PHE A 166 0.92 4.92 -8.97
C PHE A 166 -0.24 5.90 -8.86
N PHE A 167 -1.18 5.59 -7.96
CA PHE A 167 -2.34 6.40 -7.62
C PHE A 167 -2.22 6.87 -6.17
N PRO A 168 -1.79 8.11 -5.91
CA PRO A 168 -1.89 8.72 -4.59
C PRO A 168 -3.35 9.05 -4.25
N LEU A 169 -3.73 9.00 -2.97
CA LEU A 169 -5.02 9.48 -2.51
C LEU A 169 -5.02 11.01 -2.50
N VAL A 170 -5.52 11.60 -3.59
CA VAL A 170 -5.58 13.06 -3.79
C VAL A 170 -6.92 13.48 -4.34
N ASN A 171 -7.37 14.67 -3.97
CA ASN A 171 -8.52 15.34 -4.57
C ASN A 171 -8.04 16.51 -5.45
N ASP A 172 -7.50 16.19 -6.64
CA ASP A 172 -7.03 17.21 -7.58
C ASP A 172 -8.15 17.69 -8.51
N THR A 173 -8.49 16.95 -9.56
CA THR A 173 -9.50 17.38 -10.54
C THR A 173 -10.93 17.03 -10.15
N PHE A 174 -11.14 16.03 -9.28
CA PHE A 174 -12.47 15.62 -8.81
C PHE A 174 -13.28 16.74 -8.14
N LYS A 175 -12.61 17.71 -7.51
CA LYS A 175 -13.26 18.92 -6.97
C LYS A 175 -14.04 19.73 -8.02
N ARG A 176 -13.64 19.63 -9.30
CA ARG A 176 -14.26 20.34 -10.42
C ARG A 176 -15.13 19.42 -11.29
N TYR A 177 -14.76 18.16 -11.43
CA TYR A 177 -15.43 17.21 -12.33
C TYR A 177 -16.11 16.09 -11.53
N LYS A 178 -17.33 15.73 -11.92
CA LYS A 178 -18.03 14.58 -11.32
C LYS A 178 -17.72 13.27 -12.04
N GLU A 179 -17.42 13.36 -13.33
CA GLU A 179 -17.01 12.25 -14.18
C GLU A 179 -15.92 12.75 -15.14
N PRO A 180 -15.09 11.87 -15.73
CA PRO A 180 -14.06 12.27 -16.68
C PRO A 180 -14.63 13.16 -17.80
N GLY A 181 -14.20 14.42 -17.84
CA GLY A 181 -14.66 15.41 -18.82
C GLY A 181 -16.02 16.06 -18.54
N VAL A 182 -16.69 15.74 -17.42
CA VAL A 182 -18.00 16.32 -17.05
C VAL A 182 -17.85 17.23 -15.83
N GLU A 183 -17.89 18.55 -16.06
CA GLU A 183 -17.81 19.55 -14.98
C GLU A 183 -19.03 19.49 -14.05
N ARG A 184 -18.80 19.74 -12.77
CA ARG A 184 -19.85 19.91 -11.76
C ARG A 184 -20.57 21.24 -12.00
N SER A 185 -21.88 21.23 -11.80
CA SER A 185 -22.65 22.47 -11.70
C SER A 185 -22.36 23.20 -10.37
N PRO A 186 -22.65 24.50 -10.25
CA PRO A 186 -22.43 25.25 -9.00
C PRO A 186 -23.10 24.63 -7.76
N ILE A 187 -24.21 23.92 -7.93
CA ILE A 187 -24.97 23.27 -6.84
C ILE A 187 -24.30 21.96 -6.41
N GLU A 188 -23.58 21.28 -7.31
CA GLU A 188 -22.91 20.00 -7.06
C GLU A 188 -21.47 20.18 -6.52
N MET A 189 -20.94 21.41 -6.47
CA MET A 189 -19.54 21.68 -6.07
C MET A 189 -19.18 21.14 -4.69
N ALA A 190 -20.13 21.17 -3.74
CA ALA A 190 -19.90 20.68 -2.38
C ALA A 190 -19.59 19.17 -2.32
N GLN A 191 -20.11 18.38 -3.27
CA GLN A 191 -19.84 16.94 -3.35
C GLN A 191 -18.39 16.64 -3.76
N GLY A 192 -17.77 17.51 -4.58
CA GLY A 192 -16.37 17.39 -4.96
C GLY A 192 -15.39 17.80 -3.86
N ASN A 193 -15.87 18.39 -2.75
CA ASN A 193 -15.01 18.79 -1.64
C ASN A 193 -14.78 17.61 -0.69
N VAL A 194 -13.74 16.85 -0.97
CA VAL A 194 -13.30 15.69 -0.20
C VAL A 194 -11.92 16.00 0.40
N ASP A 195 -11.88 16.15 1.72
CA ASP A 195 -10.64 16.44 2.45
C ASP A 195 -9.96 15.13 2.85
N VAL A 196 -8.93 14.73 2.09
CA VAL A 196 -8.15 13.49 2.31
C VAL A 196 -6.73 13.76 2.83
N SER A 197 -6.38 15.01 3.14
CA SER A 197 -4.99 15.39 3.44
C SER A 197 -4.83 16.24 4.71
N SER A 198 -5.89 16.91 5.15
CA SER A 198 -5.85 17.71 6.38
C SER A 198 -5.77 16.85 7.64
N ILE A 199 -5.24 17.44 8.71
CA ILE A 199 -5.28 16.87 10.07
C ILE A 199 -6.71 16.72 10.62
N PHE A 200 -7.70 17.40 10.02
CA PHE A 200 -9.10 17.32 10.38
C PHE A 200 -9.91 16.45 9.41
N SER A 201 -9.24 15.76 8.49
CA SER A 201 -9.90 14.86 7.56
C SER A 201 -10.74 13.82 8.31
N PRO A 202 -11.98 13.54 7.88
CA PRO A 202 -12.76 12.45 8.46
C PRO A 202 -12.14 11.08 8.13
N TYR A 203 -11.19 10.99 7.20
CA TYR A 203 -10.58 9.75 6.71
C TYR A 203 -9.25 9.38 7.39
N CYS A 204 -9.01 9.89 8.60
CA CYS A 204 -7.83 9.54 9.38
C CYS A 204 -7.84 8.06 9.82
N LEU A 205 -6.67 7.49 10.09
CA LEU A 205 -6.52 6.09 10.56
C LEU A 205 -7.39 5.72 11.77
N ASN A 206 -7.68 6.68 12.64
CA ASN A 206 -8.46 6.46 13.85
C ASN A 206 -9.98 6.67 13.64
N SER A 207 -10.42 6.96 12.41
CA SER A 207 -11.82 7.14 12.06
C SER A 207 -12.46 5.81 11.68
N PHE A 208 -13.19 5.21 12.62
CA PHE A 208 -13.87 3.93 12.43
C PHE A 208 -15.36 4.07 12.08
N THR A 209 -15.86 5.30 11.90
CA THR A 209 -17.26 5.55 11.60
C THR A 209 -17.34 6.69 10.60
N TYR A 210 -17.96 6.41 9.46
CA TYR A 210 -18.28 7.41 8.45
C TYR A 210 -19.79 7.57 8.38
N THR A 211 -20.22 8.80 8.17
CA THR A 211 -21.54 9.08 7.62
C THR A 211 -21.66 8.50 6.21
N GLU A 212 -22.88 8.28 5.73
CA GLU A 212 -23.14 7.83 4.36
C GLU A 212 -22.50 8.79 3.35
N GLU A 213 -22.61 10.11 3.58
CA GLU A 213 -22.01 11.12 2.71
C GLU A 213 -20.47 11.06 2.66
N GLU A 214 -19.79 10.88 3.80
CA GLU A 214 -18.33 10.73 3.84
C GLU A 214 -17.88 9.46 3.10
N PHE A 215 -18.58 8.35 3.32
CA PHE A 215 -18.29 7.09 2.64
C PHE A 215 -18.45 7.23 1.12
N ASP A 216 -19.59 7.75 0.66
CA ASP A 216 -19.88 7.91 -0.77
C ASP A 216 -18.87 8.85 -1.43
N LYS A 217 -18.52 9.97 -0.79
CA LYS A 217 -17.51 10.90 -1.31
C LYS A 217 -16.15 10.25 -1.52
N LEU A 218 -15.69 9.42 -0.58
CA LEU A 218 -14.40 8.74 -0.71
C LEU A 218 -14.43 7.69 -1.84
N VAL A 219 -15.53 6.95 -1.95
CA VAL A 219 -15.74 5.96 -3.03
C VAL A 219 -15.80 6.64 -4.40
N GLU A 220 -16.56 7.73 -4.52
CA GLU A 220 -16.66 8.49 -5.76
C GLU A 220 -15.31 9.10 -6.16
N LEU A 221 -14.59 9.72 -5.22
CA LEU A 221 -13.26 10.28 -5.46
C LEU A 221 -12.30 9.23 -6.00
N THR A 222 -12.19 8.09 -5.31
CA THR A 222 -11.26 7.02 -5.69
C THR A 222 -11.66 6.38 -7.02
N SER A 223 -12.95 6.15 -7.26
CA SER A 223 -13.48 5.67 -8.54
C SER A 223 -13.16 6.65 -9.68
N TYR A 224 -13.41 7.94 -9.48
CA TYR A 224 -13.11 8.98 -10.46
C TYR A 224 -11.61 9.02 -10.80
N ASN A 225 -10.72 8.99 -9.80
CA ASN A 225 -9.26 9.05 -10.02
C ASN A 225 -8.79 7.91 -10.94
N ILE A 226 -9.34 6.70 -10.76
CA ILE A 226 -9.06 5.56 -11.65
C ILE A 226 -9.64 5.77 -13.04
N GLN A 227 -10.92 6.14 -13.14
CA GLN A 227 -11.60 6.29 -14.43
C GLN A 227 -10.98 7.40 -15.29
N ASN A 228 -10.66 8.54 -14.67
CA ASN A 228 -10.04 9.68 -15.35
C ASN A 228 -8.67 9.34 -15.92
N ASN A 229 -7.96 8.39 -15.30
CA ASN A 229 -6.62 7.96 -15.71
C ASN A 229 -6.58 6.57 -16.35
N LYS A 230 -7.73 6.05 -16.81
CA LYS A 230 -7.82 4.75 -17.50
C LYS A 230 -6.83 4.62 -18.67
N HIS A 231 -6.57 5.72 -19.38
CA HIS A 231 -5.64 5.74 -20.51
C HIS A 231 -4.19 5.42 -20.09
N LEU A 232 -3.75 5.84 -18.91
CA LEU A 232 -2.42 5.54 -18.37
C LEU A 232 -2.28 4.06 -17.98
N ILE A 233 -3.34 3.48 -17.43
CA ILE A 233 -3.40 2.03 -17.15
C ILE A 233 -3.28 1.25 -18.47
N LEU A 234 -4.04 1.64 -19.50
CA LEU A 234 -3.97 0.99 -20.82
C LEU A 234 -2.61 1.17 -21.48
N GLN A 235 -1.98 2.35 -21.33
CA GLN A 235 -0.63 2.62 -21.81
C GLN A 235 0.37 1.65 -21.16
N ALA A 236 0.40 1.55 -19.83
CA ALA A 236 1.31 0.65 -19.11
C ALA A 236 1.13 -0.83 -19.52
N LEU A 237 -0.13 -1.27 -19.66
CA LEU A 237 -0.43 -2.64 -20.12
C LEU A 237 0.06 -2.89 -21.55
N ASN A 238 -0.15 -1.94 -22.46
CA ASN A 238 0.32 -2.05 -23.85
C ASN A 238 1.85 -2.08 -23.91
N SER A 239 2.54 -1.20 -23.18
CA SER A 239 4.00 -1.20 -23.06
C SER A 239 4.54 -2.55 -22.58
N ALA A 240 3.94 -3.12 -21.52
CA ALA A 240 4.33 -4.43 -20.99
C ALA A 240 4.12 -5.57 -22.00
N ILE A 241 3.02 -5.54 -22.76
CA ILE A 241 2.76 -6.53 -23.83
C ILE A 241 3.83 -6.43 -24.93
N GLU A 242 4.19 -5.22 -25.33
CA GLU A 242 5.21 -4.98 -26.35
C GLU A 242 6.59 -5.44 -25.90
N GLN A 243 6.99 -5.10 -24.67
CA GLN A 243 8.23 -5.58 -24.06
C GLN A 243 8.27 -7.11 -24.05
N LYS A 244 7.19 -7.78 -23.62
CA LYS A 244 7.11 -9.25 -23.63
C LYS A 244 7.21 -9.87 -25.02
N ARG A 245 6.71 -9.19 -26.06
CA ARG A 245 6.83 -9.66 -27.45
C ARG A 245 8.26 -9.55 -27.96
N GLN A 246 9.00 -8.52 -27.56
CA GLN A 246 10.40 -8.32 -27.93
C GLN A 246 11.31 -9.37 -27.28
N HIS A 247 11.11 -9.69 -25.99
CA HIS A 247 11.90 -10.68 -25.26
C HIS A 247 11.62 -12.15 -25.65
N LYS A 248 10.54 -12.42 -26.39
CA LYS A 248 10.22 -13.75 -26.93
C LYS A 248 10.83 -14.03 -28.31
N LYS A 249 11.39 -13.01 -28.96
CA LYS A 249 12.12 -13.15 -30.23
C LYS A 249 13.59 -13.38 -29.96
#